data_AF-A0A348VWY1-F1
#
_entry.id   AF-A0A348VWY1-F1
#
_cell.length_a   1.000
_cell.length_b   1.000
_cell.length_c   1.000
_cell.angle_alpha   90.00
_cell.angle_beta   90.00
_cell.angle_gamma   90.00
#
_symmetry.space_group_name_H-M   'P 1'
#
loop_
_entity.id
_entity.type
_entity.pdbx_description
1 polymer ?
#
loop_
_entity_poly.entity_id
_entity_poly.type
_entity_poly.pdbx_seq_one_letter_code
_entity_poly.pdbx_strand_id
1 'polypeptide(L)'
;MWNWAIGPVSGPSSCKPDSPMMIQGMSGRSMWMIPISQRMTLLKRLTGSWGREQRAESRTLCAMHFAHSIMKLQARKILVMRYRFIGDTVLTVPFLRNLRQAYPAAQIDLMLEPFSGQVIEGCPYVDNIVPFEFRTIHTYSSRSKRSRLSGYLHYRRLIASAEYDAVFVLKRSLSSALLVWAGRVPRRIGFTTEGRGMLLTDPVPYRQDQHEVQNFLDCLRAVQIPVAS
;
A
#
# COMPACT_ATOMS: atom_id res chain seq x y z
N MET A 1 -22.05 11.36 -58.31
CA MET A 1 -22.12 10.01 -58.91
C MET A 1 -20.99 9.18 -58.34
N TRP A 2 -21.30 7.92 -58.00
CA TRP A 2 -20.52 6.85 -57.36
C TRP A 2 -19.20 6.56 -58.10
N ASN A 3 -18.15 5.93 -57.54
CA ASN A 3 -18.14 4.76 -56.67
C ASN A 3 -16.78 4.58 -55.93
N TRP A 4 -16.82 3.77 -54.86
CA TRP A 4 -15.76 3.49 -53.88
C TRP A 4 -14.68 2.49 -54.32
N ALA A 5 -13.49 2.61 -53.72
CA ALA A 5 -12.54 1.52 -53.48
C ALA A 5 -12.05 1.54 -52.02
N ILE A 6 -11.67 0.36 -51.54
CA ILE A 6 -11.91 -0.15 -50.19
C ILE A 6 -10.64 -0.10 -49.34
N GLY A 7 -10.80 0.19 -48.04
CA GLY A 7 -9.88 -0.28 -47.00
C GLY A 7 -10.21 0.31 -45.63
N PRO A 8 -10.85 -0.43 -44.70
CA PRO A 8 -10.99 0.02 -43.33
C PRO A 8 -10.01 -0.65 -42.38
N VAL A 9 -9.39 0.20 -41.56
CA VAL A 9 -8.83 -0.09 -40.24
C VAL A 9 -10.01 -0.17 -39.25
N SER A 10 -10.05 -1.21 -38.42
CA SER A 10 -10.98 -1.29 -37.28
C SER A 10 -10.37 -2.07 -36.12
N GLY A 11 -10.26 -1.44 -34.95
CA GLY A 11 -10.60 -2.13 -33.69
C GLY A 11 -12.10 -1.95 -33.41
N PRO A 12 -12.62 -2.23 -32.20
CA PRO A 12 -12.15 -3.09 -31.10
C PRO A 12 -13.22 -4.18 -30.75
N SER A 13 -12.96 -5.15 -29.87
CA SER A 13 -13.94 -5.69 -28.88
C SER A 13 -13.57 -7.05 -28.25
N SER A 14 -13.84 -7.12 -26.94
CA SER A 14 -14.37 -8.26 -26.18
C SER A 14 -13.58 -9.58 -26.07
N CYS A 15 -13.27 -9.92 -24.82
CA CYS A 15 -12.99 -11.26 -24.33
C CYS A 15 -14.03 -12.29 -24.80
N LYS A 16 -13.56 -13.36 -25.46
CA LYS A 16 -14.11 -14.71 -25.33
C LYS A 16 -12.93 -15.71 -25.34
N PRO A 17 -12.86 -16.67 -24.41
CA PRO A 17 -11.79 -17.67 -24.42
C PRO A 17 -12.01 -18.65 -25.57
N ASP A 18 -10.97 -18.76 -26.39
CA ASP A 18 -10.86 -19.64 -27.54
C ASP A 18 -10.91 -21.13 -27.17
N SER A 19 -11.69 -21.82 -27.98
CA SER A 19 -11.44 -23.12 -28.61
C SER A 19 -10.07 -23.78 -28.34
N PRO A 20 -10.04 -25.08 -28.00
CA PRO A 20 -8.79 -25.78 -27.72
C PRO A 20 -7.92 -25.99 -28.97
N MET A 21 -6.63 -25.67 -28.83
CA MET A 21 -5.54 -25.97 -29.76
C MET A 21 -5.48 -27.46 -30.11
N MET A 22 -5.41 -27.74 -31.41
CA MET A 22 -5.02 -29.03 -31.98
C MET A 22 -3.51 -29.22 -31.89
N ILE A 23 -3.06 -30.31 -31.24
CA ILE A 23 -1.69 -30.82 -31.36
C ILE A 23 -1.66 -31.81 -32.53
N GLN A 24 -0.97 -31.46 -33.61
CA GLN A 24 -0.68 -32.39 -34.71
C GLN A 24 0.49 -33.31 -34.33
N GLY A 25 0.28 -34.63 -34.50
CA GLY A 25 1.30 -35.65 -34.32
C GLY A 25 0.95 -36.95 -35.05
N MET A 26 1.37 -37.01 -36.32
CA MET A 26 1.83 -38.17 -37.11
C MET A 26 1.33 -39.58 -36.73
N SER A 27 0.40 -40.12 -37.52
CA SER A 27 0.56 -41.35 -38.34
C SER A 27 -0.82 -41.87 -38.73
N GLY A 28 -0.99 -42.12 -40.03
CA GLY A 28 -2.27 -42.55 -40.60
C GLY A 28 -2.68 -43.92 -40.10
N ARG A 29 -3.87 -43.99 -39.48
CA ARG A 29 -4.84 -45.08 -39.62
C ARG A 29 -6.17 -44.60 -39.04
N SER A 30 -7.17 -44.58 -39.92
CA SER A 30 -8.58 -44.41 -39.62
C SER A 30 -9.02 -45.28 -38.44
N MET A 31 -9.53 -44.68 -37.36
CA MET A 31 -10.16 -45.44 -36.28
C MET A 31 -11.32 -44.64 -35.67
N TRP A 32 -12.29 -44.30 -36.51
CA TRP A 32 -13.63 -43.96 -36.05
C TRP A 32 -14.41 -45.26 -35.91
N MET A 33 -14.52 -45.75 -34.67
CA MET A 33 -15.64 -46.53 -34.12
C MET A 33 -15.17 -47.16 -32.81
N ILE A 34 -15.17 -46.36 -31.75
CA ILE A 34 -15.09 -46.89 -30.39
C ILE A 34 -16.31 -46.35 -29.64
N PRO A 35 -17.16 -47.22 -29.05
CA PRO A 35 -18.30 -46.80 -28.24
C PRO A 35 -17.88 -45.87 -27.09
N ILE A 36 -18.73 -44.88 -26.77
CA ILE A 36 -18.50 -43.84 -25.74
C ILE A 36 -18.05 -44.41 -24.38
N SER A 37 -18.47 -45.64 -24.05
CA SER A 37 -18.09 -46.36 -22.82
C SER A 37 -16.62 -46.74 -22.71
N GLN A 38 -15.88 -46.87 -23.83
CA GLN A 38 -14.44 -47.18 -23.80
C GLN A 38 -13.54 -45.94 -23.89
N ARG A 39 -14.09 -44.77 -24.24
CA ARG A 39 -13.35 -43.50 -24.32
C ARG A 39 -12.98 -42.96 -22.93
N MET A 40 -13.81 -43.22 -21.91
CA MET A 40 -13.56 -42.79 -20.53
C MET A 40 -12.43 -43.59 -19.84
N THR A 41 -12.20 -44.84 -20.25
CA THR A 41 -11.18 -45.70 -19.64
C THR A 41 -9.76 -45.36 -20.11
N LEU A 42 -9.61 -44.93 -21.37
CA LEU A 42 -8.35 -44.45 -21.94
C LEU A 42 -7.98 -43.04 -21.42
N LEU A 43 -8.96 -42.16 -21.25
CA LEU A 43 -8.75 -40.84 -20.62
C LEU A 43 -8.40 -40.92 -19.13
N LYS A 44 -8.92 -41.92 -18.39
CA LYS A 44 -8.54 -42.16 -16.98
C LYS A 44 -7.12 -42.71 -16.80
N ARG A 45 -6.54 -43.38 -17.80
CA ARG A 45 -5.14 -43.86 -17.74
C ARG A 45 -4.11 -42.77 -18.03
N LEU A 46 -4.45 -41.77 -18.84
CA LEU A 46 -3.54 -40.66 -19.17
C LEU A 46 -3.61 -39.48 -18.19
N THR A 47 -4.65 -39.42 -17.35
CA THR A 47 -4.86 -38.34 -16.36
C THR A 47 -4.43 -38.70 -14.93
N GLY A 48 -3.91 -39.92 -14.71
CA GLY A 48 -3.51 -40.42 -13.39
C GLY A 48 -2.35 -39.67 -12.71
N SER A 49 -1.56 -38.89 -13.45
CA SER A 49 -0.49 -38.04 -12.90
C SER A 49 -0.80 -36.54 -12.95
N TRP A 50 -1.82 -36.11 -13.69
CA TRP A 50 -2.10 -34.68 -13.96
C TRP A 50 -2.92 -33.97 -12.87
N GLY A 51 -3.57 -34.73 -11.97
CA GLY A 51 -4.49 -34.17 -10.97
C GLY A 51 -3.84 -33.67 -9.66
N ARG A 52 -2.53 -33.88 -9.47
CA ARG A 52 -1.78 -33.41 -8.28
C ARG A 52 -1.05 -32.09 -8.52
N GLU A 53 -0.52 -31.87 -9.72
CA GLU A 53 0.19 -30.64 -10.11
C GLU A 53 -0.74 -29.41 -10.07
N GLN A 54 -1.90 -29.46 -10.75
CA GLN A 54 -2.80 -28.30 -10.84
C GLN A 54 -3.48 -27.93 -9.51
N ARG A 55 -3.67 -28.90 -8.61
CA ARG A 55 -4.19 -28.65 -7.25
C ARG A 55 -3.14 -28.00 -6.35
N ALA A 56 -1.86 -28.29 -6.57
CA ALA A 56 -0.77 -27.60 -5.90
C ALA A 56 -0.63 -26.17 -6.44
N GLU A 57 -0.58 -25.98 -7.75
CA GLU A 57 -0.47 -24.66 -8.40
C GLU A 57 -1.64 -23.73 -8.05
N SER A 58 -2.88 -24.24 -8.03
CA SER A 58 -4.05 -23.44 -7.65
C SER A 58 -4.06 -23.06 -6.16
N ARG A 59 -3.53 -23.93 -5.28
CA ARG A 59 -3.39 -23.62 -3.85
C ARG A 59 -2.24 -22.65 -3.60
N THR A 60 -1.15 -22.74 -4.35
CA THR A 60 -0.03 -21.80 -4.29
C THR A 60 -0.43 -20.45 -4.85
N LEU A 61 -1.13 -20.39 -5.99
CA LEU A 61 -1.65 -19.15 -6.56
C LEU A 61 -2.71 -18.51 -5.64
N CYS A 62 -3.63 -19.29 -5.07
CA CYS A 62 -4.61 -18.77 -4.12
C CYS A 62 -3.92 -18.30 -2.82
N ALA A 63 -2.96 -19.06 -2.27
CA ALA A 63 -2.18 -18.66 -1.10
C ALA A 63 -1.28 -17.44 -1.39
N MET A 64 -0.74 -17.30 -2.61
CA MET A 64 0.03 -16.14 -3.05
C MET A 64 -0.88 -14.93 -3.24
N HIS A 65 -2.08 -15.09 -3.81
CA HIS A 65 -3.06 -14.00 -3.95
C HIS A 65 -3.60 -13.56 -2.58
N PHE A 66 -3.83 -14.52 -1.67
CA PHE A 66 -4.24 -14.25 -0.29
C PHE A 66 -3.10 -13.58 0.51
N ALA A 67 -1.86 -14.06 0.40
CA ALA A 67 -0.70 -13.44 1.01
C ALA A 67 -0.46 -12.03 0.46
N HIS A 68 -0.56 -11.84 -0.85
CA HIS A 68 -0.46 -10.53 -1.52
C HIS A 68 -1.58 -9.57 -1.06
N SER A 69 -2.80 -10.08 -0.88
CA SER A 69 -3.94 -9.31 -0.34
C SER A 69 -3.78 -8.99 1.15
N ILE A 70 -3.04 -9.78 1.92
CA ILE A 70 -2.76 -9.56 3.35
C ILE A 70 -1.65 -8.51 3.55
N MET A 71 -0.79 -8.29 2.54
CA MET A 71 0.33 -7.37 2.67
C MET A 71 0.05 -5.93 2.21
N LYS A 72 -0.93 -5.72 1.31
CA LYS A 72 -1.33 -4.37 0.91
C LYS A 72 -2.17 -3.73 2.02
N LEU A 73 -1.67 -2.63 2.59
CA LEU A 73 -2.35 -1.87 3.64
C LEU A 73 -3.77 -1.50 3.17
N GLN A 74 -4.81 -2.05 3.78
CA GLN A 74 -6.22 -1.72 3.48
C GLN A 74 -6.61 -0.50 4.32
N ALA A 75 -6.26 0.70 3.86
CA ALA A 75 -6.51 1.93 4.60
C ALA A 75 -7.44 2.88 3.84
N ARG A 76 -8.49 3.32 4.53
CA ARG A 76 -9.40 4.39 4.11
C ARG A 76 -8.99 5.73 4.71
N LYS A 77 -8.33 5.73 5.86
CA LYS A 77 -7.87 6.95 6.53
C LYS A 77 -6.44 6.79 7.04
N ILE A 78 -5.55 7.63 6.52
CA ILE A 78 -4.11 7.57 6.74
C ILE A 78 -3.65 8.91 7.31
N LEU A 79 -2.82 8.86 8.35
CA LEU A 79 -2.17 10.04 8.90
C LEU A 79 -0.65 9.98 8.69
N VAL A 80 -0.09 11.07 8.18
CA VAL A 80 1.35 11.26 8.02
C VAL A 80 1.84 12.25 9.07
N MET A 81 2.75 11.81 9.94
CA MET A 81 3.33 12.68 10.97
C MET A 81 4.71 13.17 10.54
N ARG A 82 4.77 14.45 10.15
CA ARG A 82 6.03 15.17 9.93
C ARG A 82 5.86 16.60 10.39
N TYR A 83 6.44 16.99 11.52
CA TYR A 83 6.26 18.34 12.05
C TYR A 83 7.62 18.94 12.39
N ARG A 84 7.85 20.22 11.99
CA ARG A 84 8.71 21.25 12.63
C ARG A 84 9.37 22.24 11.64
N PHE A 85 9.84 21.79 10.48
CA PHE A 85 10.59 22.66 9.56
C PHE A 85 10.01 22.65 8.15
N ILE A 86 10.03 23.82 7.50
CA ILE A 86 9.52 24.01 6.13
C ILE A 86 10.25 23.10 5.13
N GLY A 87 11.59 23.04 5.21
CA GLY A 87 12.39 22.20 4.32
C GLY A 87 12.01 20.73 4.43
N ASP A 88 11.77 20.26 5.65
CA ASP A 88 11.32 18.88 5.91
C ASP A 88 9.96 18.58 5.28
N THR A 89 9.04 19.55 5.28
CA THR A 89 7.72 19.41 4.67
C THR A 89 7.82 19.24 3.15
N VAL A 90 8.67 20.02 2.48
CA VAL A 90 8.88 19.88 1.02
C VAL A 90 9.44 18.50 0.66
N LEU A 91 10.37 17.99 1.47
CA LEU A 91 10.95 16.65 1.27
C LEU A 91 9.92 15.52 1.44
N THR A 92 8.75 15.77 2.06
CA THR A 92 7.67 14.77 2.14
C THR A 92 6.78 14.73 0.90
N VAL A 93 6.87 15.69 -0.02
CA VAL A 93 5.99 15.73 -1.21
C VAL A 93 6.12 14.49 -2.09
N PRO A 94 7.32 13.95 -2.41
CA PRO A 94 7.43 12.71 -3.18
C PRO A 94 6.80 11.52 -2.48
N PHE A 95 6.88 11.48 -1.14
CA PHE A 95 6.22 10.46 -0.33
C PHE A 95 4.69 10.58 -0.43
N LEU A 96 4.16 11.80 -0.26
CA LEU A 96 2.71 12.06 -0.33
C LEU A 96 2.15 11.75 -1.73
N ARG A 97 2.88 12.10 -2.78
CA ARG A 97 2.51 11.79 -4.17
C ARG A 97 2.36 10.28 -4.37
N ASN A 98 3.35 9.50 -3.96
CA ASN A 98 3.31 8.04 -4.08
C ASN A 98 2.20 7.42 -3.22
N LEU A 99 1.99 7.96 -2.02
CA LEU A 99 0.91 7.52 -1.14
C LEU A 99 -0.47 7.78 -1.77
N ARG A 100 -0.70 8.98 -2.34
CA ARG A 100 -1.94 9.31 -3.06
C ARG A 100 -2.15 8.44 -4.29
N GLN A 101 -1.10 8.14 -5.05
CA GLN A 101 -1.20 7.24 -6.20
C GLN A 101 -1.60 5.81 -5.80
N ALA A 102 -1.07 5.33 -4.67
CA ALA A 102 -1.43 4.01 -4.15
C ALA A 102 -2.81 3.96 -3.51
N TYR A 103 -3.27 5.08 -2.93
CA TYR A 103 -4.54 5.23 -2.22
C TYR A 103 -5.34 6.44 -2.72
N PRO A 104 -5.84 6.41 -3.97
CA PRO A 104 -6.49 7.57 -4.57
C PRO A 104 -7.76 7.99 -3.81
N ALA A 105 -8.50 7.03 -3.24
CA ALA A 105 -9.75 7.25 -2.53
C ALA A 105 -9.60 7.36 -1.00
N ALA A 106 -8.40 7.19 -0.44
CA ALA A 106 -8.22 7.30 1.00
C ALA A 106 -8.16 8.77 1.43
N GLN A 107 -8.64 9.05 2.64
CA GLN A 107 -8.34 10.31 3.31
C GLN A 107 -6.90 10.29 3.82
N ILE A 108 -6.08 11.24 3.38
CA ILE A 108 -4.68 11.42 3.76
C ILE A 108 -4.57 12.74 4.53
N ASP A 109 -4.39 12.62 5.84
CA ASP A 109 -4.17 13.75 6.72
C ASP A 109 -2.68 13.93 6.99
N LEU A 110 -2.21 15.19 7.04
CA LEU A 110 -0.81 15.52 7.33
C LEU A 110 -0.73 16.34 8.62
N MET A 111 -0.01 15.82 9.60
CA MET A 111 0.19 16.50 10.87
C MET A 111 1.46 17.37 10.85
N LEU A 112 1.28 18.69 10.86
CA LEU A 112 2.32 19.72 10.73
C LEU A 112 2.27 20.73 11.88
N GLU A 113 3.37 21.45 12.12
CA GLU A 113 3.29 22.69 12.93
C GLU A 113 2.60 23.79 12.10
N PRO A 114 1.77 24.67 12.71
CA PRO A 114 1.00 25.67 11.97
C PRO A 114 1.83 26.52 11.00
N PHE A 115 3.03 26.93 11.41
CA PHE A 115 3.94 27.73 10.57
C PHE A 115 4.41 26.99 9.31
N SER A 116 4.60 25.67 9.40
CA SER A 116 4.98 24.84 8.24
C SER A 116 3.81 24.48 7.32
N GLY A 117 2.56 24.72 7.76
CA GLY A 117 1.35 24.43 6.99
C GLY A 117 1.22 25.26 5.72
N GLN A 118 1.69 26.52 5.74
CA GLN A 118 1.58 27.43 4.60
C GLN A 118 2.31 26.94 3.35
N VAL A 119 3.39 26.19 3.51
CA VAL A 119 4.20 25.71 2.37
C VAL A 119 3.53 24.54 1.65
N ILE A 120 2.62 23.85 2.33
CA ILE A 120 1.88 22.71 1.74
C ILE A 120 0.43 23.05 1.41
N GLU A 121 0.04 24.31 1.58
CA GLU A 121 -1.27 24.81 1.21
C GLU A 121 -1.48 24.59 -0.30
N GLY A 122 -2.60 23.97 -0.68
CA GLY A 122 -2.88 23.60 -2.07
C GLY A 122 -2.19 22.31 -2.57
N CYS A 123 -1.50 21.55 -1.71
CA CYS A 123 -0.93 20.27 -2.10
C CYS A 123 -2.05 19.25 -2.44
N PRO A 124 -2.11 18.73 -3.69
CA PRO A 124 -3.22 17.88 -4.14
C PRO A 124 -3.17 16.46 -3.56
N TYR A 125 -2.14 16.13 -2.79
CA TYR A 125 -1.93 14.78 -2.24
C TYR A 125 -2.50 14.62 -0.83
N VAL A 126 -2.87 15.72 -0.17
CA VAL A 126 -3.31 15.77 1.23
C VAL A 126 -4.72 16.34 1.30
N ASP A 127 -5.59 15.73 2.10
CA ASP A 127 -6.97 16.19 2.28
C ASP A 127 -7.09 17.19 3.43
N ASN A 128 -6.40 16.94 4.55
CA ASN A 128 -6.46 17.81 5.73
C ASN A 128 -5.09 18.02 6.37
N ILE A 129 -4.90 19.21 6.94
CA ILE A 129 -3.77 19.51 7.81
C ILE A 129 -4.22 19.41 9.27
N VAL A 130 -3.57 18.54 10.03
CA VAL A 130 -3.82 18.38 11.47
C VAL A 130 -2.77 19.20 12.24
N PRO A 131 -3.14 20.33 12.87
CA PRO A 131 -2.17 21.19 13.52
C PRO A 131 -1.57 20.51 14.75
N PHE A 132 -0.24 20.46 14.81
CA PHE A 132 0.52 19.92 15.93
C PHE A 132 1.37 21.01 16.56
N GLU A 133 0.92 21.51 17.71
CA GLU A 133 1.64 22.50 18.48
C GLU A 133 2.68 21.82 19.35
N PHE A 134 3.90 21.69 18.82
CA PHE A 134 5.02 21.14 19.59
C PHE A 134 5.25 21.93 20.89
N ARG A 135 4.90 23.22 20.89
CA ARG A 135 5.15 24.10 22.03
C ARG A 135 4.38 23.71 23.29
N THR A 136 3.18 23.16 23.16
CA THR A 136 2.38 22.74 24.32
C THR A 136 2.93 21.46 24.97
N ILE A 137 3.62 20.62 24.20
CA ILE A 137 4.11 19.30 24.65
C ILE A 137 5.58 19.38 25.13
N HIS A 138 6.41 20.23 24.52
CA HIS A 138 7.86 20.18 24.72
C HIS A 138 8.53 21.49 25.18
N THR A 139 7.89 22.66 25.13
CA THR A 139 8.59 23.92 25.52
C THR A 139 8.76 24.05 27.03
N TYR A 140 9.89 24.64 27.40
CA TYR A 140 10.25 25.15 28.73
C TYR A 140 9.28 26.24 29.27
N SER A 141 8.46 26.87 28.42
CA SER A 141 7.52 27.93 28.82
C SER A 141 6.17 27.44 29.34
N SER A 142 5.85 26.15 29.19
CA SER A 142 4.68 25.56 29.85
C SER A 142 5.01 25.41 31.33
N ARG A 143 4.66 26.44 32.11
CA ARG A 143 4.94 26.63 33.56
C ARG A 143 4.50 25.48 34.48
N SER A 144 3.88 24.41 33.96
CA SER A 144 3.36 23.29 34.74
C SER A 144 3.39 21.97 33.95
N LYS A 145 3.90 20.90 34.57
CA LYS A 145 3.81 19.51 34.06
C LYS A 145 2.38 19.12 33.64
N ARG A 146 1.35 19.73 34.25
CA ARG A 146 -0.06 19.51 33.92
C ARG A 146 -0.42 19.95 32.49
N SER A 147 0.15 21.05 32.00
CA SER A 147 -0.14 21.57 30.65
C SER A 147 0.49 20.72 29.54
N ARG A 148 1.68 20.14 29.80
CA ARG A 148 2.30 19.16 28.88
C ARG A 148 1.48 17.87 28.79
N LEU A 149 1.02 17.37 29.94
CA LEU A 149 0.19 16.18 30.00
C LEU A 149 -1.16 16.41 29.31
N SER A 150 -1.79 17.58 29.51
CA SER A 150 -3.05 17.91 28.85
C SER A 150 -2.90 18.01 27.32
N GLY A 151 -1.81 18.62 26.84
CA GLY A 151 -1.50 18.65 25.40
C GLY A 151 -1.29 17.26 24.82
N TYR A 152 -0.50 16.41 25.49
CA TYR A 152 -0.32 15.02 25.08
C TYR A 152 -1.64 14.23 25.07
N LEU A 153 -2.47 14.35 26.11
CA LEU A 153 -3.79 13.71 26.18
C LEU A 153 -4.74 14.22 25.10
N HIS A 154 -4.68 15.51 24.76
CA HIS A 154 -5.46 16.10 23.69
C HIS A 154 -5.13 15.42 22.35
N TYR A 155 -3.84 15.37 21.97
CA TYR A 155 -3.44 14.71 20.72
C TYR A 155 -3.69 13.20 20.72
N ARG A 156 -3.52 12.54 21.88
CA ARG A 156 -3.85 11.12 22.01
C ARG A 156 -5.34 10.88 21.72
N ARG A 157 -6.21 11.70 22.31
CA ARG A 157 -7.66 11.63 22.07
C ARG A 157 -7.99 11.94 20.63
N LEU A 158 -7.39 12.98 20.06
CA LEU A 158 -7.57 13.35 18.65
C LEU A 158 -7.26 12.19 17.71
N ILE A 159 -6.11 11.54 17.88
CA ILE A 159 -5.71 10.39 17.05
C ILE A 159 -6.64 9.20 17.29
N ALA A 160 -7.00 8.92 18.54
CA ALA A 160 -7.88 7.82 18.88
C ALA A 160 -9.31 8.00 18.33
N SER A 161 -9.85 9.22 18.35
CA SER A 161 -11.20 9.54 17.84
C SER A 161 -11.25 9.67 16.33
N ALA A 162 -10.11 9.94 15.68
CA ALA A 162 -10.05 10.08 14.23
C ALA A 162 -10.06 8.73 13.50
N GLU A 163 -9.86 7.61 14.21
CA GLU A 163 -9.94 6.24 13.67
C GLU A 163 -9.03 6.02 12.45
N TYR A 164 -7.77 6.45 12.56
CA TYR A 164 -6.78 6.18 11.51
C TYR A 164 -6.49 4.68 11.39
N ASP A 165 -6.55 4.16 10.17
CA ASP A 165 -6.15 2.78 9.85
C ASP A 165 -4.63 2.62 9.89
N ALA A 166 -3.93 3.69 9.47
CA ALA A 166 -2.49 3.69 9.36
C ALA A 166 -1.90 5.05 9.72
N VAL A 167 -0.76 5.03 10.41
CA VAL A 167 0.05 6.22 10.65
C VAL A 167 1.48 6.00 10.20
N PHE A 168 1.98 6.92 9.38
CA PHE A 168 3.38 7.02 9.00
C PHE A 168 4.11 8.04 9.89
N VAL A 169 5.00 7.54 10.76
CA VAL A 169 5.80 8.33 11.68
C VAL A 169 7.16 8.64 11.05
N LEU A 170 7.20 9.68 10.19
CA LEU A 170 8.40 10.09 9.48
C LEU A 170 9.39 10.87 10.36
N LYS A 171 8.98 11.31 11.55
CA LYS A 171 9.87 11.93 12.52
C LYS A 171 10.64 10.87 13.29
N ARG A 172 11.92 11.11 13.57
CA ARG A 172 12.77 10.30 14.47
C ARG A 172 12.61 10.74 15.92
N SER A 173 11.50 10.37 16.56
CA SER A 173 11.25 10.70 17.96
C SER A 173 10.39 9.64 18.67
N LEU A 174 10.84 9.17 19.83
CA LEU A 174 10.11 8.22 20.66
C LEU A 174 8.72 8.74 21.05
N SER A 175 8.58 10.04 21.36
CA SER A 175 7.30 10.62 21.79
C SER A 175 6.23 10.53 20.70
N SER A 176 6.60 10.69 19.42
CA SER A 176 5.69 10.53 18.30
C SER A 176 5.20 9.09 18.15
N ALA A 177 6.09 8.10 18.28
CA ALA A 177 5.71 6.69 18.22
C ALA A 177 4.80 6.30 19.40
N LEU A 178 5.11 6.79 20.61
CA LEU A 178 4.31 6.57 21.81
C LEU A 178 2.91 7.17 21.67
N LEU A 179 2.78 8.37 21.10
CA LEU A 179 1.50 9.03 20.89
C LEU A 179 0.57 8.20 20.00
N VAL A 180 1.09 7.67 18.88
CA VAL A 180 0.35 6.84 17.93
C VAL A 180 0.00 5.49 18.53
N TRP A 181 0.95 4.87 19.24
CA TRP A 181 0.71 3.62 19.97
C TRP A 181 -0.39 3.80 21.04
N ALA A 182 -0.32 4.87 21.81
CA ALA A 182 -1.31 5.21 22.83
C ALA A 182 -2.67 5.63 22.23
N GLY A 183 -2.68 6.08 20.98
CA GLY A 183 -3.88 6.30 20.16
C GLY A 183 -4.49 5.02 19.59
N ARG A 184 -3.86 3.86 19.80
CA ARG A 184 -4.34 2.52 19.36
C ARG A 184 -4.50 2.36 17.84
N VAL A 185 -3.73 3.13 17.06
CA VAL A 185 -3.71 3.00 15.59
C VAL A 185 -3.19 1.60 15.21
N PRO A 186 -3.86 0.82 14.34
CA PRO A 186 -3.50 -0.57 14.10
C PRO A 186 -2.18 -0.71 13.32
N ARG A 187 -2.00 0.05 12.23
CA ARG A 187 -0.75 0.04 11.45
C ARG A 187 0.08 1.28 11.74
N ARG A 188 1.29 1.07 12.26
CA ARG A 188 2.20 2.14 12.71
C ARG A 188 3.55 1.92 12.04
N ILE A 189 3.82 2.72 11.01
CA ILE A 189 4.99 2.57 10.14
C ILE A 189 5.97 3.69 10.47
N GLY A 190 7.26 3.39 10.62
CA GLY A 190 8.26 4.45 10.81
C GLY A 190 9.63 3.96 11.20
N PHE A 191 10.54 4.90 11.46
CA PHE A 191 11.95 4.55 11.66
C PHE A 191 12.25 3.91 13.02
N THR A 192 13.13 2.91 13.09
CA THR A 192 13.54 2.20 14.32
C THR A 192 14.52 2.97 15.23
N THR A 193 14.63 4.27 15.07
CA THR A 193 15.52 5.13 15.87
C THR A 193 15.10 5.17 17.34
N GLU A 194 16.06 5.38 18.25
CA GLU A 194 15.81 5.54 19.70
C GLU A 194 15.13 4.33 20.37
N GLY A 195 15.30 3.11 19.84
CA GLY A 195 14.73 1.89 20.42
C GLY A 195 13.20 1.79 20.34
N ARG A 196 12.53 2.69 19.61
CA ARG A 196 11.06 2.76 19.53
C ARG A 196 10.40 1.69 18.66
N GLY A 197 11.19 0.74 18.13
CA GLY A 197 10.72 -0.31 17.23
C GLY A 197 9.54 -1.11 17.80
N MET A 198 9.53 -1.36 19.12
CA MET A 198 8.45 -2.09 19.81
C MET A 198 7.09 -1.35 19.78
N LEU A 199 7.09 -0.04 19.56
CA LEU A 199 5.87 0.77 19.46
C LEU A 199 5.31 0.78 18.04
N LEU A 200 6.08 0.31 17.06
CA LEU A 200 5.72 0.30 15.64
C LEU A 200 5.22 -1.10 15.25
N THR A 201 4.26 -1.15 14.33
CA THR A 201 3.81 -2.40 13.73
C THR A 201 4.73 -2.79 12.57
N ASP A 202 5.19 -1.79 11.82
CA ASP A 202 6.02 -1.95 10.63
C ASP A 202 7.30 -1.09 10.82
N PRO A 203 8.32 -1.61 11.52
CA PRO A 203 9.58 -0.90 11.77
C PRO A 203 10.45 -0.80 10.50
N VAL A 204 11.01 0.38 10.25
CA VAL A 204 11.86 0.67 9.09
C VAL A 204 13.25 1.11 9.55
N PRO A 205 14.35 0.52 9.05
CA PRO A 205 15.69 1.00 9.38
C PRO A 205 15.93 2.40 8.81
N TYR A 206 16.49 3.30 9.62
CA TYR A 206 16.89 4.62 9.13
C TYR A 206 18.34 4.59 8.67
N ARG A 207 18.58 5.04 7.44
CA ARG A 207 19.91 5.05 6.81
C ARG A 207 20.46 6.47 6.79
N GLN A 208 21.56 6.69 7.51
CA GLN A 208 22.20 8.02 7.61
C GLN A 208 23.00 8.40 6.36
N ASP A 209 23.46 7.39 5.62
CA ASP A 209 24.18 7.47 4.34
C ASP A 209 23.23 7.74 3.15
N GLN A 210 21.93 7.90 3.40
CA GLN A 210 20.90 7.99 2.38
C GLN A 210 20.14 9.33 2.47
N HIS A 211 19.75 9.86 1.31
CA HIS A 211 18.94 11.08 1.25
C HIS A 211 17.61 10.90 2.02
N GLU A 212 17.19 11.93 2.77
CA GLU A 212 16.01 11.87 3.64
C GLU A 212 14.73 11.50 2.87
N VAL A 213 14.55 12.02 1.65
CA VAL A 213 13.43 11.62 0.76
C VAL A 213 13.42 10.11 0.53
N GLN A 214 14.59 9.52 0.30
CA GLN A 214 14.69 8.10 0.02
C GLN A 214 14.39 7.27 1.27
N ASN A 215 14.78 7.76 2.47
CA ASN A 215 14.35 7.18 3.74
C ASN A 215 12.81 7.22 3.90
N PHE A 216 12.13 8.30 3.48
CA PHE A 216 10.67 8.34 3.53
C PHE A 216 10.03 7.33 2.59
N LEU A 217 10.56 7.22 1.37
CA LEU A 217 10.08 6.26 0.39
C LEU A 217 10.29 4.81 0.85
N ASP A 218 11.32 4.53 1.66
CA ASP A 218 11.49 3.21 2.29
C ASP A 218 10.34 2.85 3.24
N CYS A 219 9.72 3.83 3.90
CA CYS A 219 8.51 3.57 4.69
C CYS A 219 7.34 3.09 3.82
N LEU A 220 7.22 3.55 2.57
CA LEU A 220 6.23 3.04 1.62
C LEU A 220 6.60 1.62 1.17
N ARG A 221 7.88 1.38 0.84
CA ARG A 221 8.36 0.06 0.42
C ARG A 221 8.20 -1.00 1.50
N ALA A 222 8.37 -0.63 2.77
CA ALA A 222 8.20 -1.53 3.91
C ALA A 222 6.78 -2.14 4.00
N VAL A 223 5.77 -1.43 3.48
CA VAL A 223 4.38 -1.90 3.39
C VAL A 223 3.97 -2.22 1.95
N GLN A 224 4.95 -2.50 1.09
CA GLN A 224 4.78 -2.91 -0.31
C GLN A 224 3.99 -1.92 -1.18
N ILE A 225 4.06 -0.63 -0.84
CA ILE A 225 3.54 0.43 -1.71
C ILE A 225 4.59 0.69 -2.80
N PRO A 226 4.21 0.62 -4.10
CA PRO A 226 5.14 0.91 -5.18
C PRO A 226 5.54 2.39 -5.14
N VAL A 227 6.81 2.65 -5.41
CA VAL A 227 7.39 3.99 -5.43
C VAL A 227 7.81 4.31 -6.85
N ALA A 228 7.15 5.28 -7.47
CA ALA A 228 7.60 5.93 -8.69
C ALA A 228 8.70 6.95 -8.36
N SER A 229 9.82 6.84 -9.07
CA SER A 229 10.96 7.75 -9.06
C SER A 229 10.65 9.08 -9.73
#